data_AF-A0A2G9FXP0-F1
#
_entry.id   AF-A0A2G9FXP0-F1
#
_cell.length_a   1.000
_cell.length_b   1.000
_cell.length_c   1.000
_cell.angle_alpha   90.00
_cell.angle_beta   90.00
_cell.angle_gamma   90.00
#
_symmetry.space_group_name_H-M   'P 1'
#
loop_
_entity.id
_entity.type
_entity.pdbx_description
1 polymer ?
#
loop_
_entity_poly.entity_id
_entity_poly.type
_entity_poly.pdbx_seq_one_letter_code
_entity_poly.pdbx_strand_id
1 'polypeptide(L)'
;MEKGKEEDRARMEKEKEEDQARMEKEKEQDHERIEKEMEQDRVRMEKEMEQDRVRMEKEKEQDRERMEKDKEKTKGKRKEKPFDNVSDANHMGEEIKGRREENETGDGPEPMDICTSVASLPCEIPNNDITVLQGHTSEVFACAWNPSGSLLASGSGDSTARIWTIDGTSSSDVQNGPSNVVLKHFKGRTNEKSRDVTTLDWNVEGTLLATGSYDGQARIWSRHGVLISTLNKHKGPIFSLKWNKKGDLLLSGSVDKTAIVWDVTTADWKQQFEFHTAPTLDVDWRNNVSFATCSTDSMIYVCKVGENRPIRTFAGHQGEVNAIKWDPTGSLLASCSDDSTAKIWTMEQDSYVLDLKEHTKEIYTVRWSPTGPGTNNPNRQLLLAR
;
A
#
# COMPACT_ATOMS: atom_id res chain seq x y z
N MET A 1 -74.96 -17.83 11.28
CA MET A 1 -74.03 -16.81 11.83
C MET A 1 -72.56 -17.22 11.70
N GLU A 2 -72.25 -18.53 11.64
CA GLU A 2 -70.87 -19.04 11.53
C GLU A 2 -70.27 -18.92 10.12
N LYS A 3 -71.03 -19.24 9.06
CA LYS A 3 -70.57 -19.15 7.66
C LYS A 3 -70.11 -17.74 7.23
N GLY A 4 -70.80 -16.68 7.67
CA GLY A 4 -70.42 -15.30 7.32
C GLY A 4 -69.10 -14.86 7.96
N LYS A 5 -68.75 -15.39 9.14
CA LYS A 5 -67.46 -15.09 9.79
C LYS A 5 -66.28 -15.78 9.10
N GLU A 6 -66.53 -16.94 8.51
CA GLU A 6 -65.51 -17.70 7.78
C GLU A 6 -65.21 -17.05 6.41
N GLU A 7 -66.25 -16.56 5.72
CA GLU A 7 -66.12 -15.79 4.48
C GLU A 7 -65.37 -14.46 4.69
N ASP A 8 -65.68 -13.73 5.77
CA ASP A 8 -64.97 -12.49 6.11
C ASP A 8 -63.50 -12.72 6.47
N ARG A 9 -63.19 -13.86 7.12
CA ARG A 9 -61.81 -14.24 7.45
C ARG A 9 -61.00 -14.58 6.21
N ALA A 10 -61.57 -15.37 5.29
CA ALA A 10 -60.93 -15.73 4.03
C ALA A 10 -60.68 -14.48 3.15
N ARG A 11 -61.61 -13.51 3.16
CA ARG A 11 -61.42 -12.24 2.47
C ARG A 11 -60.28 -11.41 3.06
N MET A 12 -60.19 -11.29 4.39
CA MET A 12 -59.09 -10.57 5.05
C MET A 12 -57.73 -11.24 4.84
N GLU A 13 -57.66 -12.57 4.80
CA GLU A 13 -56.42 -13.29 4.50
C GLU A 13 -55.97 -13.04 3.06
N LYS A 14 -56.91 -13.06 2.11
CA LYS A 14 -56.61 -12.74 0.70
C LYS A 14 -56.13 -11.29 0.52
N GLU A 15 -56.77 -10.32 1.18
CA GLU A 15 -56.34 -8.91 1.13
C GLU A 15 -54.92 -8.73 1.72
N LYS A 16 -54.57 -9.46 2.79
CA LYS A 16 -53.21 -9.45 3.35
C LYS A 16 -52.17 -10.06 2.43
N GLU A 17 -52.48 -11.16 1.76
CA GLU A 17 -51.57 -11.79 0.79
C GLU A 17 -51.33 -10.86 -0.42
N GLU A 18 -52.37 -10.18 -0.90
CA GLU A 18 -52.27 -9.21 -1.99
C GLU A 18 -51.42 -7.98 -1.59
N ASP A 19 -51.60 -7.46 -0.37
CA ASP A 19 -50.77 -6.35 0.15
C ASP A 19 -49.32 -6.77 0.37
N GLN A 20 -49.06 -7.98 0.85
CA GLN A 20 -47.71 -8.50 1.02
C GLN A 20 -47.01 -8.67 -0.34
N ALA A 21 -47.70 -9.22 -1.34
CA ALA A 21 -47.18 -9.35 -2.69
C ALA A 21 -46.87 -7.98 -3.33
N ARG A 22 -47.71 -6.95 -3.05
CA ARG A 22 -47.45 -5.58 -3.53
C ARG A 22 -46.19 -4.99 -2.90
N MET A 23 -46.01 -5.14 -1.58
CA MET A 23 -44.82 -4.67 -0.88
C MET A 23 -43.54 -5.38 -1.34
N GLU A 24 -43.59 -6.68 -1.60
CA GLU A 24 -42.44 -7.43 -2.12
C GLU A 24 -42.05 -6.94 -3.52
N LYS A 25 -43.04 -6.69 -4.38
CA LYS A 25 -42.81 -6.15 -5.72
C LYS A 25 -42.24 -4.72 -5.70
N GLU A 26 -42.71 -3.87 -4.78
CA GLU A 26 -42.15 -2.51 -4.60
C GLU A 26 -40.69 -2.58 -4.12
N LYS A 27 -40.37 -3.47 -3.17
CA LYS A 27 -38.99 -3.67 -2.70
C LYS A 27 -38.05 -4.17 -3.80
N GLU A 28 -38.53 -5.07 -4.66
CA GLU A 28 -37.75 -5.59 -5.78
C GLU A 28 -37.47 -4.48 -6.81
N GLN A 29 -38.48 -3.63 -7.10
CA GLN A 29 -38.31 -2.48 -7.99
C GLN A 29 -37.35 -1.43 -7.43
N ASP A 30 -37.42 -1.13 -6.14
CA ASP A 30 -36.48 -0.22 -5.48
C ASP A 30 -35.06 -0.79 -5.47
N HIS A 31 -34.91 -2.11 -5.27
CA HIS A 31 -33.61 -2.77 -5.33
C HIS A 31 -32.98 -2.69 -6.73
N GLU A 32 -33.76 -2.99 -7.78
CA GLU A 32 -33.31 -2.84 -9.17
C GLU A 32 -32.94 -1.40 -9.52
N ARG A 33 -33.67 -0.42 -8.97
CA ARG A 33 -33.40 0.99 -9.21
C ARG A 33 -32.07 1.41 -8.57
N ILE A 34 -31.84 1.01 -7.32
CA ILE A 34 -30.58 1.28 -6.61
C ILE A 34 -29.41 0.61 -7.33
N GLU A 35 -29.60 -0.62 -7.83
CA GLU A 35 -28.55 -1.32 -8.60
C GLU A 35 -28.22 -0.59 -9.90
N LYS A 36 -29.23 -0.10 -10.64
CA LYS A 36 -29.01 0.72 -11.84
C LYS A 36 -28.32 2.05 -11.55
N GLU A 37 -28.66 2.72 -10.45
CA GLU A 37 -28.00 3.97 -10.03
C GLU A 37 -26.52 3.71 -9.66
N MET A 38 -26.22 2.64 -8.90
CA MET A 38 -24.85 2.24 -8.57
C MET A 38 -24.03 1.86 -9.82
N GLU A 39 -24.65 1.19 -10.79
CA GLU A 39 -24.01 0.84 -12.06
C GLU A 39 -23.66 2.10 -12.87
N GLN A 40 -24.58 3.06 -12.95
CA GLN A 40 -24.34 4.34 -13.63
C GLN A 40 -23.21 5.14 -12.98
N ASP A 41 -23.18 5.21 -11.65
CA ASP A 41 -22.11 5.87 -10.90
C ASP A 41 -20.76 5.17 -11.11
N ARG A 42 -20.73 3.83 -11.18
CA ARG A 42 -19.50 3.08 -11.49
C ARG A 42 -18.97 3.40 -12.89
N VAL A 43 -19.84 3.33 -13.91
CA VAL A 43 -19.45 3.63 -15.30
C VAL A 43 -18.98 5.07 -15.43
N ARG A 44 -19.59 6.01 -14.68
CA ARG A 44 -19.13 7.39 -14.63
C ARG A 44 -17.73 7.51 -14.03
N MET A 45 -17.48 6.84 -12.90
CA MET A 45 -16.19 6.86 -12.22
C MET A 45 -15.08 6.22 -13.08
N GLU A 46 -15.37 5.12 -13.78
CA GLU A 46 -14.45 4.49 -14.75
C GLU A 46 -14.10 5.44 -15.90
N LYS A 47 -15.08 6.20 -16.42
CA LYS A 47 -14.83 7.22 -17.45
C LYS A 47 -13.99 8.39 -16.93
N GLU A 48 -14.23 8.84 -15.71
CA GLU A 48 -13.45 9.91 -15.09
C GLU A 48 -11.99 9.45 -14.88
N MET A 49 -11.76 8.24 -14.36
CA MET A 49 -10.42 7.64 -14.22
C MET A 49 -9.70 7.48 -15.57
N GLU A 50 -10.40 7.03 -16.61
CA GLU A 50 -9.81 6.90 -17.94
C GLU A 50 -9.45 8.26 -18.54
N GLN A 51 -10.28 9.29 -18.33
CA GLN A 51 -9.98 10.65 -18.76
C GLN A 51 -8.76 11.23 -18.05
N ASP A 52 -8.65 10.99 -16.73
CA ASP A 52 -7.49 11.41 -15.95
C ASP A 52 -6.22 10.68 -16.38
N ARG A 53 -6.31 9.37 -16.68
CA ARG A 53 -5.19 8.60 -17.25
C ARG A 53 -4.71 9.17 -18.57
N VAL A 54 -5.63 9.43 -19.51
CA VAL A 54 -5.30 10.01 -20.82
C VAL A 54 -4.71 11.41 -20.67
N ARG A 55 -5.19 12.20 -19.69
CA ARG A 55 -4.64 13.53 -19.40
C ARG A 55 -3.21 13.42 -18.87
N MET A 56 -2.95 12.50 -17.94
CA MET A 56 -1.60 12.25 -17.40
C MET A 56 -0.64 11.78 -18.50
N GLU A 57 -1.07 10.89 -19.41
CA GLU A 57 -0.25 10.47 -20.54
C GLU A 57 0.10 11.65 -21.46
N LYS A 58 -0.85 12.55 -21.73
CA LYS A 58 -0.60 13.77 -22.52
C LYS A 58 0.38 14.72 -21.85
N GLU A 59 0.25 14.91 -20.54
CA GLU A 59 1.18 15.75 -19.76
C GLU A 59 2.59 15.13 -19.76
N LYS A 60 2.71 13.81 -19.57
CA LYS A 60 3.99 13.08 -19.66
C LYS A 60 4.66 13.22 -21.05
N GLU A 61 3.89 13.14 -22.13
CA GLU A 61 4.43 13.31 -23.49
C GLU A 61 4.87 14.75 -23.76
N GLN A 62 4.10 15.75 -23.29
CA GLN A 62 4.49 17.16 -23.40
C GLN A 62 5.78 17.47 -22.65
N ASP A 63 5.97 16.92 -21.46
CA ASP A 63 7.19 17.09 -20.68
C ASP A 63 8.39 16.39 -21.32
N ARG A 64 8.16 15.22 -21.96
CA ARG A 64 9.18 14.55 -22.78
C ARG A 64 9.64 15.40 -23.95
N GLU A 65 8.72 16.01 -24.70
CA GLU A 65 9.05 16.93 -25.79
C GLU A 65 9.81 18.17 -25.32
N ARG A 66 9.45 18.74 -24.16
CA ARG A 66 10.16 19.89 -23.56
C ARG A 66 11.60 19.52 -23.21
N MET A 67 11.81 18.36 -22.59
CA MET A 67 13.14 17.85 -22.25
C MET A 67 14.02 17.62 -23.50
N GLU A 68 13.45 17.12 -24.59
CA GLU A 68 14.20 16.97 -25.85
C GLU A 68 14.58 18.32 -26.46
N LYS A 69 13.68 19.30 -26.48
CA LYS A 69 13.97 20.66 -26.97
C LYS A 69 15.07 21.35 -26.17
N ASP A 70 15.13 21.14 -24.85
CA ASP A 70 16.18 21.71 -24.00
C ASP A 70 17.54 20.99 -24.18
N LYS A 71 17.54 19.68 -24.47
CA LYS A 71 18.75 18.94 -24.87
C LYS A 71 19.31 19.41 -26.22
N GLU A 72 18.46 19.81 -27.16
CA GLU A 72 18.92 20.37 -28.44
C GLU A 72 19.49 21.79 -28.29
N LYS A 73 18.86 22.65 -27.47
CA LYS A 73 19.36 24.01 -27.18
C LYS A 73 20.71 24.00 -26.46
N THR A 74 20.94 23.06 -25.57
CA THR A 74 22.23 22.91 -24.85
C THR A 74 23.35 22.38 -25.75
N LYS A 75 23.04 21.53 -26.73
CA LYS A 75 24.00 21.14 -27.78
C LYS A 75 24.32 22.27 -28.75
N GLY A 76 23.37 23.16 -29.05
CA GLY A 76 23.57 24.32 -29.92
C GLY A 76 24.53 25.37 -29.33
N LYS A 77 24.50 25.60 -28.00
CA LYS A 77 25.36 26.59 -27.32
C LYS A 77 26.84 26.19 -27.17
N ARG A 78 27.22 24.94 -27.44
CA ARG A 78 28.62 24.49 -27.39
C ARG A 78 29.41 24.74 -28.67
N LYS A 79 28.80 25.32 -29.72
CA LYS A 79 29.46 25.54 -31.02
C LYS A 79 29.94 26.97 -31.31
N GLU A 80 29.81 27.91 -30.38
CA GLU A 80 30.32 29.28 -30.58
C GLU A 80 31.24 29.72 -29.45
N LYS A 81 32.55 29.56 -29.67
CA LYS A 81 33.61 30.57 -29.41
C LYS A 81 34.96 30.05 -29.93
N PRO A 82 35.70 30.81 -30.75
CA PRO A 82 37.02 30.44 -31.23
C PRO A 82 38.12 30.82 -30.21
N PHE A 83 39.18 30.02 -30.22
CA PHE A 83 40.48 30.27 -29.57
C PHE A 83 41.21 31.44 -30.25
N ASP A 84 41.92 32.26 -29.46
CA ASP A 84 43.20 32.85 -29.86
C ASP A 84 44.09 33.16 -28.65
N ASN A 85 45.36 32.77 -28.76
CA ASN A 85 46.50 33.01 -27.86
C ASN A 85 47.15 34.37 -28.17
N VAL A 86 47.63 35.12 -27.18
CA VAL A 86 48.90 35.92 -27.23
C VAL A 86 49.49 36.10 -25.82
N SER A 87 50.82 36.16 -25.78
CA SER A 87 51.81 36.21 -24.71
C SER A 87 52.02 37.56 -23.98
N ASP A 88 52.81 37.47 -22.90
CA ASP A 88 53.90 38.36 -22.42
C ASP A 88 53.77 39.17 -21.09
N ALA A 89 54.74 38.84 -20.21
CA ALA A 89 55.66 39.67 -19.42
C ALA A 89 55.23 40.48 -18.17
N ASN A 90 55.91 40.11 -17.05
CA ASN A 90 56.56 40.92 -15.99
C ASN A 90 55.74 41.92 -15.13
N HIS A 91 55.67 41.69 -13.81
CA HIS A 91 56.34 42.54 -12.80
C HIS A 91 56.32 41.96 -11.36
N MET A 92 57.27 42.43 -10.54
CA MET A 92 57.76 42.00 -9.23
C MET A 92 56.96 42.46 -7.99
N GLY A 93 57.21 41.79 -6.84
CA GLY A 93 57.07 42.27 -5.45
C GLY A 93 55.85 41.70 -4.70
N GLU A 94 55.88 41.22 -3.45
CA GLU A 94 56.83 41.20 -2.34
C GLU A 94 56.48 40.01 -1.43
N GLU A 95 57.48 39.32 -0.87
CA GLU A 95 57.33 38.56 0.37
C GLU A 95 57.51 39.53 1.56
N ILE A 96 56.75 39.35 2.65
CA ILE A 96 57.26 39.25 4.04
C ILE A 96 56.13 38.87 5.03
N LYS A 97 56.31 37.67 5.61
CA LYS A 97 56.03 37.16 6.98
C LYS A 97 54.69 37.47 7.71
N GLY A 98 53.99 36.38 8.03
CA GLY A 98 53.21 36.23 9.26
C GLY A 98 53.05 34.73 9.61
N ARG A 99 53.44 34.35 10.82
CA ARG A 99 53.51 32.98 11.35
C ARG A 99 52.31 32.73 12.28
N ARG A 100 51.89 31.44 12.41
CA ARG A 100 50.90 30.85 13.36
C ARG A 100 49.47 30.83 12.82
N GLU A 101 48.62 29.82 13.05
CA GLU A 101 48.66 28.57 13.80
C GLU A 101 47.51 27.70 13.25
N GLU A 102 47.56 26.40 13.52
CA GLU A 102 46.67 25.34 13.04
C GLU A 102 45.17 25.63 13.26
N ASN A 103 44.34 25.23 12.30
CA ASN A 103 43.01 24.70 12.58
C ASN A 103 42.60 23.72 11.46
N GLU A 104 42.44 22.48 11.90
CA GLU A 104 41.91 21.33 11.20
C GLU A 104 40.59 21.69 10.50
N THR A 105 40.55 21.52 9.17
CA THR A 105 39.27 21.38 8.47
C THR A 105 38.99 19.90 8.39
N GLY A 106 38.08 19.46 9.25
CA GLY A 106 37.55 18.11 9.26
C GLY A 106 36.96 17.79 7.90
N ASP A 107 37.55 16.78 7.28
CA ASP A 107 37.01 16.05 6.15
C ASP A 107 35.60 15.61 6.54
N GLY A 108 34.59 16.12 5.83
CA GLY A 108 33.24 15.58 5.94
C GLY A 108 33.27 14.11 5.53
N PRO A 109 32.40 13.24 6.09
CA PRO A 109 32.41 11.83 5.72
C PRO A 109 32.15 11.71 4.22
N GLU A 110 33.13 11.18 3.50
CA GLU A 110 33.04 10.91 2.07
C GLU A 110 31.84 9.99 1.79
N PRO A 111 31.10 10.22 0.68
CA PRO A 111 30.03 9.34 0.26
C PRO A 111 30.58 7.94 0.03
N MET A 112 29.87 6.92 0.52
CA MET A 112 30.32 5.52 0.54
C MET A 112 31.18 5.13 -0.66
N ASP A 113 32.47 4.89 -0.38
CA ASP A 113 33.30 4.06 -1.24
C ASP A 113 32.59 2.70 -1.39
N ILE A 114 32.02 2.49 -2.57
CA ILE A 114 31.71 1.15 -3.04
C ILE A 114 33.06 0.44 -3.08
N CYS A 115 33.24 -0.51 -2.15
CA CYS A 115 34.37 -1.40 -2.10
C CYS A 115 34.57 -2.03 -3.49
N THR A 116 35.48 -1.44 -4.28
CA THR A 116 35.83 -1.88 -5.64
C THR A 116 36.93 -2.94 -5.61
N SER A 117 37.14 -3.58 -4.45
CA SER A 117 38.15 -4.62 -4.25
C SER A 117 37.57 -5.96 -3.84
N VAL A 118 36.48 -6.40 -4.47
CA VAL A 118 36.28 -7.79 -4.91
C VAL A 118 35.38 -7.67 -6.13
N ALA A 119 35.74 -8.29 -7.26
CA ALA A 119 34.82 -8.42 -8.38
C ALA A 119 33.51 -8.99 -7.84
N SER A 120 32.43 -8.20 -7.86
CA SER A 120 31.08 -8.66 -7.57
C SER A 120 30.66 -9.59 -8.68
N LEU A 121 31.08 -10.86 -8.54
CA LEU A 121 30.50 -11.94 -9.33
C LEU A 121 28.98 -11.83 -9.18
N PRO A 122 28.20 -11.92 -10.28
CA PRO A 122 26.77 -12.00 -10.16
C PRO A 122 26.45 -13.12 -9.18
N CYS A 123 25.72 -12.80 -8.11
CA CYS A 123 25.20 -13.79 -7.19
C CYS A 123 24.11 -14.55 -7.94
N GLU A 124 24.50 -15.54 -8.75
CA GLU A 124 23.58 -16.43 -9.41
C GLU A 124 22.98 -17.34 -8.35
N ILE A 125 21.69 -17.15 -8.05
CA ILE A 125 20.93 -18.08 -7.23
C ILE A 125 20.81 -19.37 -8.04
N PRO A 126 21.39 -20.50 -7.57
CA PRO A 126 21.29 -21.77 -8.28
C PRO A 126 19.82 -22.13 -8.54
N ASN A 127 19.51 -22.66 -9.72
CA ASN A 127 18.14 -23.10 -10.03
C ASN A 127 17.59 -24.12 -9.00
N ASN A 128 18.47 -24.89 -8.34
CA ASN A 128 18.10 -25.82 -7.28
C ASN A 128 17.61 -25.12 -5.99
N ASP A 129 17.91 -23.84 -5.80
CA ASP A 129 17.45 -23.04 -4.66
C ASP A 129 16.16 -22.26 -5.00
N ILE A 130 15.65 -22.39 -6.24
CA ILE A 130 14.43 -21.73 -6.71
C ILE A 130 13.27 -22.73 -6.67
N THR A 131 12.25 -22.42 -5.89
CA THR A 131 10.98 -23.17 -5.88
C THR A 131 9.89 -22.36 -6.58
N VAL A 132 9.32 -22.91 -7.66
CA VAL A 132 8.21 -22.28 -8.39
C VAL A 132 6.87 -22.79 -7.85
N LEU A 133 6.10 -21.89 -7.22
CA LEU A 133 4.78 -22.19 -6.70
C LEU A 133 3.71 -21.94 -7.76
N GLN A 134 3.33 -22.98 -8.50
CA GLN A 134 2.32 -22.88 -9.55
C GLN A 134 0.91 -23.09 -9.00
N GLY A 135 -0.04 -22.30 -9.51
CA GLY A 135 -1.46 -22.57 -9.31
C GLY A 135 -2.38 -21.38 -9.45
N HIS A 136 -1.92 -20.16 -9.13
CA HIS A 136 -2.70 -18.96 -9.42
C HIS A 136 -2.95 -18.80 -10.92
N THR A 137 -4.12 -18.28 -11.29
CA THR A 137 -4.55 -18.15 -12.70
C THR A 137 -4.55 -16.71 -13.20
N SER A 138 -4.10 -15.78 -12.37
CA SER A 138 -3.92 -14.36 -12.68
C SER A 138 -2.71 -13.82 -11.90
N GLU A 139 -2.47 -12.52 -11.99
CA GLU A 139 -1.39 -11.80 -11.31
C GLU A 139 -1.43 -12.02 -9.79
N VAL A 140 -0.26 -12.10 -9.16
CA VAL A 140 -0.11 -12.25 -7.71
C VAL A 140 0.35 -10.91 -7.15
N PHE A 141 -0.53 -10.21 -6.44
CA PHE A 141 -0.30 -8.85 -5.97
C PHE A 141 0.37 -8.79 -4.60
N ALA A 142 0.13 -9.79 -3.75
CA ALA A 142 0.61 -9.79 -2.38
C ALA A 142 1.13 -11.17 -1.96
N CYS A 143 2.17 -11.18 -1.14
CA CYS A 143 2.65 -12.38 -0.46
C CYS A 143 3.21 -12.07 0.92
N ALA A 144 3.04 -12.99 1.87
CA ALA A 144 3.58 -12.84 3.22
C ALA A 144 3.88 -14.20 3.86
N TRP A 145 5.08 -14.34 4.40
CA TRP A 145 5.45 -15.46 5.25
C TRP A 145 4.68 -15.40 6.56
N ASN A 146 4.23 -16.55 7.01
CA ASN A 146 3.70 -16.73 8.34
C ASN A 146 4.83 -16.56 9.37
N PRO A 147 4.61 -15.79 10.45
CA PRO A 147 5.67 -15.49 11.42
C PRO A 147 6.09 -16.70 12.26
N SER A 148 5.27 -17.76 12.35
CA SER A 148 5.52 -18.92 13.21
C SER A 148 5.91 -20.20 12.46
N GLY A 149 6.11 -20.18 11.14
CA GLY A 149 6.55 -21.39 10.45
C GLY A 149 6.66 -21.32 8.93
N SER A 150 6.64 -22.50 8.32
CA SER A 150 6.87 -22.77 6.89
C SER A 150 5.70 -22.39 5.97
N LEU A 151 4.77 -21.54 6.40
CA LEU A 151 3.62 -21.17 5.58
C LEU A 151 3.89 -19.86 4.83
N LEU A 152 3.62 -19.85 3.53
CA LEU A 152 3.60 -18.64 2.72
C LEU A 152 2.15 -18.36 2.32
N ALA A 153 1.68 -17.13 2.48
CA ALA A 153 0.41 -16.68 1.91
C ALA A 153 0.66 -15.92 0.61
N SER A 154 -0.19 -16.10 -0.40
CA SER A 154 -0.23 -15.29 -1.62
C SER A 154 -1.67 -14.86 -1.94
N GLY A 155 -1.85 -13.67 -2.51
CA GLY A 155 -3.13 -13.12 -2.94
C GLY A 155 -3.07 -12.71 -4.41
N SER A 156 -4.12 -13.01 -5.17
CA SER A 156 -4.13 -12.88 -6.63
C SER A 156 -5.42 -12.26 -7.17
N GLY A 157 -5.32 -11.72 -8.39
CA GLY A 157 -6.45 -11.32 -9.24
C GLY A 157 -7.33 -12.47 -9.72
N ASP A 158 -7.00 -13.73 -9.40
CA ASP A 158 -7.89 -14.86 -9.64
C ASP A 158 -8.99 -15.00 -8.57
N SER A 159 -9.15 -13.98 -7.72
CA SER A 159 -10.08 -13.98 -6.58
C SER A 159 -9.81 -15.09 -5.55
N THR A 160 -8.57 -15.55 -5.47
CA THR A 160 -8.11 -16.47 -4.44
C THR A 160 -6.91 -15.94 -3.69
N ALA A 161 -6.83 -16.30 -2.41
CA ALA A 161 -5.57 -16.37 -1.71
C ALA A 161 -5.16 -17.83 -1.56
N ARG A 162 -3.87 -18.10 -1.41
CA ARG A 162 -3.34 -19.45 -1.19
C ARG A 162 -2.42 -19.45 0.00
N ILE A 163 -2.50 -20.51 0.80
CA ILE A 163 -1.54 -20.80 1.87
C ILE A 163 -0.71 -21.99 1.39
N TRP A 164 0.58 -21.79 1.17
CA TRP A 164 1.54 -22.78 0.72
C TRP A 164 2.30 -23.32 1.91
N THR A 165 2.45 -24.64 2.00
CA THR A 165 3.35 -25.28 2.95
C THR A 165 4.70 -25.48 2.26
N ILE A 166 5.74 -24.82 2.79
CA ILE A 166 7.10 -24.84 2.25
C ILE A 166 8.00 -25.63 3.19
N ASP A 167 7.99 -26.95 3.03
CA ASP A 167 8.87 -27.81 3.82
C ASP A 167 10.31 -27.68 3.27
N GLY A 168 11.21 -27.15 4.09
CA GLY A 168 12.62 -26.85 3.72
C GLY A 168 13.48 -28.07 3.39
N THR A 169 12.89 -29.24 3.20
CA THR A 169 13.56 -30.43 2.69
C THR A 169 13.41 -30.46 1.18
N SER A 170 14.49 -30.09 0.48
CA SER A 170 14.71 -30.43 -0.94
C SER A 170 14.91 -31.94 -1.11
N SER A 171 14.02 -32.77 -0.53
CA SER A 171 14.01 -34.20 -0.77
C SER A 171 13.35 -34.43 -2.12
N SER A 172 14.14 -34.90 -3.07
CA SER A 172 13.79 -35.32 -4.43
C SER A 172 12.74 -36.44 -4.52
N ASP A 173 11.99 -36.73 -3.46
CA ASP A 173 11.13 -37.91 -3.32
C ASP A 173 9.64 -37.60 -3.06
N VAL A 174 9.21 -36.35 -3.09
CA VAL A 174 7.77 -36.04 -3.04
C VAL A 174 7.27 -35.84 -4.48
N GLN A 175 6.58 -36.86 -5.02
CA GLN A 175 5.89 -36.79 -6.33
C GLN A 175 4.80 -35.70 -6.41
N ASN A 176 4.50 -35.03 -5.31
CA ASN A 176 3.57 -33.91 -5.24
C ASN A 176 4.38 -32.66 -4.86
N GLY A 177 4.35 -31.63 -5.71
CA GLY A 177 4.92 -30.32 -5.39
C GLY A 177 4.35 -29.70 -4.10
N PRO A 178 4.80 -28.49 -3.73
CA PRO A 178 4.40 -27.85 -2.48
C PRO A 178 2.87 -27.80 -2.34
N SER A 179 2.37 -28.36 -1.25
CA SER A 179 0.93 -28.40 -0.98
C SER A 179 0.40 -26.99 -0.71
N ASN A 180 -0.83 -26.72 -1.15
CA ASN A 180 -1.49 -25.46 -0.84
C ASN A 180 -2.95 -25.66 -0.43
N VAL A 181 -3.45 -24.66 0.30
CA VAL A 181 -4.86 -24.50 0.63
C VAL A 181 -5.38 -23.26 -0.09
N VAL A 182 -6.43 -23.41 -0.89
CA VAL A 182 -7.04 -22.32 -1.68
C VAL A 182 -8.16 -21.64 -0.90
N LEU A 183 -8.02 -20.34 -0.68
CA LEU A 183 -8.96 -19.47 0.02
C LEU A 183 -9.82 -18.73 -1.02
N LYS A 184 -11.03 -19.20 -1.24
CA LYS A 184 -11.92 -18.65 -2.27
C LYS A 184 -12.68 -17.44 -1.74
N HIS A 185 -12.49 -16.30 -2.40
CA HIS A 185 -13.20 -15.05 -2.07
C HIS A 185 -14.55 -14.93 -2.79
N PHE A 186 -14.99 -16.00 -3.46
CA PHE A 186 -16.28 -16.11 -4.12
C PHE A 186 -16.91 -17.50 -3.98
N LYS A 187 -18.25 -17.54 -3.86
CA LYS A 187 -19.06 -18.76 -3.93
C LYS A 187 -20.11 -18.58 -5.04
N GLY A 188 -19.80 -18.93 -6.29
CA GLY A 188 -20.77 -18.89 -7.39
C GLY A 188 -20.19 -19.20 -8.76
N ARG A 189 -21.05 -19.19 -9.80
CA ARG A 189 -20.62 -19.10 -11.20
C ARG A 189 -20.33 -17.63 -11.52
N THR A 190 -19.21 -17.41 -12.20
CA THR A 190 -18.56 -16.13 -12.47
C THR A 190 -19.49 -15.13 -13.16
N ASN A 191 -20.03 -14.17 -12.42
CA ASN A 191 -20.60 -12.95 -12.98
C ASN A 191 -19.89 -11.71 -12.37
N GLU A 192 -19.07 -11.09 -13.22
CA GLU A 192 -18.82 -9.64 -13.40
C GLU A 192 -18.21 -8.75 -12.30
N LYS A 193 -18.05 -9.16 -11.03
CA LYS A 193 -17.33 -8.32 -10.05
C LYS A 193 -15.98 -8.94 -9.70
N SER A 194 -14.88 -8.24 -10.07
CA SER A 194 -13.52 -8.55 -9.62
C SER A 194 -13.50 -8.63 -8.09
N ARG A 195 -12.95 -9.73 -7.56
CA ARG A 195 -12.74 -9.94 -6.12
C ARG A 195 -11.27 -10.21 -5.85
N ASP A 196 -10.43 -9.47 -6.56
CA ASP A 196 -8.98 -9.63 -6.52
C ASP A 196 -8.52 -9.48 -5.07
N VAL A 197 -7.64 -10.38 -4.64
CA VAL A 197 -7.03 -10.27 -3.32
C VAL A 197 -5.87 -9.30 -3.45
N THR A 198 -6.13 -8.05 -3.07
CA THR A 198 -5.23 -6.90 -3.23
C THR A 198 -4.19 -6.82 -2.12
N THR A 199 -4.51 -7.31 -0.92
CA THR A 199 -3.63 -7.21 0.24
C THR A 199 -3.88 -8.34 1.22
N LEU A 200 -2.85 -8.70 1.99
CA LEU A 200 -2.93 -9.75 3.00
C LEU A 200 -1.90 -9.52 4.12
N ASP A 201 -2.21 -9.99 5.32
CA ASP A 201 -1.34 -9.87 6.48
C ASP A 201 -1.63 -10.98 7.50
N TRP A 202 -0.57 -11.58 8.04
CA TRP A 202 -0.67 -12.54 9.14
C TRP A 202 -0.71 -11.80 10.48
N ASN A 203 -1.50 -12.29 11.42
CA ASN A 203 -1.36 -11.85 12.80
C ASN A 203 -0.01 -12.31 13.37
N VAL A 204 0.46 -11.67 14.45
CA VAL A 204 1.80 -11.90 15.02
C VAL A 204 2.03 -13.37 15.43
N GLU A 205 0.99 -14.08 15.86
CA GLU A 205 1.06 -15.50 16.22
C GLU A 205 1.10 -16.45 15.00
N GLY A 206 0.72 -15.96 13.82
CA GLY A 206 0.57 -16.77 12.61
C GLY A 206 -0.61 -17.75 12.66
N THR A 207 -1.59 -17.51 13.52
CA THR A 207 -2.80 -18.32 13.66
C THR A 207 -3.89 -17.88 12.67
N LEU A 208 -3.93 -16.59 12.36
CA LEU A 208 -4.92 -15.95 11.50
C LEU A 208 -4.26 -15.21 10.34
N LEU A 209 -4.84 -15.37 9.15
CA LEU A 209 -4.52 -14.58 7.97
C LEU A 209 -5.69 -13.65 7.68
N ALA A 210 -5.43 -12.35 7.53
CA ALA A 210 -6.42 -11.42 7.04
C ALA A 210 -6.12 -11.04 5.59
N THR A 211 -7.17 -10.87 4.80
CA THR A 211 -7.10 -10.55 3.37
C THR A 211 -8.04 -9.41 3.07
N GLY A 212 -7.57 -8.39 2.35
CA GLY A 212 -8.40 -7.35 1.74
C GLY A 212 -8.66 -7.68 0.27
N SER A 213 -9.82 -7.29 -0.22
CA SER A 213 -10.23 -7.60 -1.59
C SER A 213 -10.79 -6.39 -2.33
N TYR A 214 -10.79 -6.50 -3.66
CA TYR A 214 -11.34 -5.49 -4.56
C TYR A 214 -12.86 -5.28 -4.36
N ASP A 215 -13.55 -6.27 -3.78
CA ASP A 215 -14.98 -6.17 -3.44
C ASP A 215 -15.28 -5.36 -2.16
N GLY A 216 -14.25 -4.79 -1.54
CA GLY A 216 -14.38 -4.00 -0.31
C GLY A 216 -14.59 -4.83 0.96
N GLN A 217 -14.42 -6.15 0.90
CA GLN A 217 -14.53 -7.01 2.07
C GLN A 217 -13.14 -7.37 2.60
N ALA A 218 -12.96 -7.23 3.91
CA ALA A 218 -11.86 -7.87 4.60
C ALA A 218 -12.31 -9.25 5.10
N ARG A 219 -11.47 -10.27 4.97
CA ARG A 219 -11.78 -11.64 5.42
C ARG A 219 -10.69 -12.13 6.35
N ILE A 220 -11.09 -12.85 7.38
CA ILE A 220 -10.19 -13.48 8.34
C ILE A 220 -10.28 -14.99 8.15
N TRP A 221 -9.13 -15.61 7.94
CA TRP A 221 -8.96 -17.03 7.68
C TRP A 221 -8.11 -17.66 8.79
N SER A 222 -8.39 -18.91 9.11
CA SER A 222 -7.45 -19.72 9.88
C SER A 222 -6.24 -20.06 9.03
N ARG A 223 -5.11 -20.38 9.68
CA ARG A 223 -3.92 -20.92 8.98
C ARG A 223 -4.18 -22.21 8.19
N HIS A 224 -5.29 -22.90 8.46
CA HIS A 224 -5.74 -24.10 7.76
C HIS A 224 -6.72 -23.79 6.61
N GLY A 225 -6.93 -22.50 6.32
CA GLY A 225 -7.76 -22.00 5.23
C GLY A 225 -9.27 -22.02 5.47
N VAL A 226 -9.69 -22.08 6.73
CA VAL A 226 -11.11 -21.95 7.10
C VAL A 226 -11.45 -20.46 7.21
N LEU A 227 -12.50 -20.01 6.51
CA LEU A 227 -13.02 -18.64 6.67
C LEU A 227 -13.66 -18.51 8.07
N ILE A 228 -13.11 -17.62 8.91
CA ILE A 228 -13.58 -17.35 10.27
C ILE A 228 -14.57 -16.20 10.27
N SER A 229 -14.25 -15.10 9.59
CA SER A 229 -15.10 -13.91 9.56
C SER A 229 -15.00 -13.17 8.23
N THR A 230 -16.06 -12.47 7.89
CA THR A 230 -16.13 -11.54 6.76
C THR A 230 -16.56 -10.18 7.28
N LEU A 231 -15.70 -9.20 7.11
CA LEU A 231 -15.80 -7.84 7.61
C LEU A 231 -16.25 -6.92 6.47
N ASN A 232 -17.48 -6.43 6.58
CA ASN A 232 -18.17 -5.70 5.50
C ASN A 232 -18.51 -4.29 5.96
N LYS A 233 -17.82 -3.29 5.40
CA LYS A 233 -18.10 -1.86 5.67
C LYS A 233 -17.59 -0.94 4.57
N HIS A 234 -16.42 -1.23 4.02
CA HIS A 234 -15.85 -0.43 2.94
C HIS A 234 -16.75 -0.43 1.70
N LYS A 235 -16.77 0.70 1.00
CA LYS A 235 -17.57 0.92 -0.22
C LYS A 235 -16.70 0.91 -1.47
N GLY A 236 -15.76 -0.03 -1.53
CA GLY A 236 -14.86 -0.21 -2.66
C GLY A 236 -13.58 -0.94 -2.27
N PRO A 237 -12.70 -1.19 -3.25
CA PRO A 237 -11.41 -1.87 -3.08
C PRO A 237 -10.62 -1.48 -1.83
N ILE A 238 -10.22 -2.49 -1.06
CA ILE A 238 -9.25 -2.33 0.02
C ILE A 238 -7.86 -2.35 -0.59
N PHE A 239 -7.03 -1.34 -0.32
CA PHE A 239 -5.65 -1.28 -0.85
C PHE A 239 -4.60 -1.75 0.16
N SER A 240 -4.81 -1.48 1.45
CA SER A 240 -3.87 -1.89 2.49
C SER A 240 -4.61 -2.41 3.71
N LEU A 241 -4.02 -3.41 4.36
CA LEU A 241 -4.60 -4.12 5.49
C LEU A 241 -3.49 -4.63 6.41
N LYS A 242 -3.57 -4.29 7.70
CA LYS A 242 -2.51 -4.58 8.68
C LYS A 242 -3.04 -4.94 10.06
N TRP A 243 -2.49 -6.00 10.64
CA TRP A 243 -2.71 -6.33 12.05
C TRP A 243 -1.94 -5.38 12.96
N ASN A 244 -2.53 -5.02 14.09
CA ASN A 244 -1.77 -4.38 15.14
C ASN A 244 -0.85 -5.40 15.84
N LYS A 245 0.17 -4.94 16.58
CA LYS A 245 1.16 -5.84 17.22
C LYS A 245 0.55 -6.78 18.26
N LYS A 246 -0.59 -6.40 18.87
CA LYS A 246 -1.32 -7.24 19.83
C LYS A 246 -2.18 -8.31 19.15
N GLY A 247 -2.54 -8.14 17.88
CA GLY A 247 -3.38 -9.07 17.12
C GLY A 247 -4.88 -9.00 17.44
N ASP A 248 -5.33 -8.00 18.21
CA ASP A 248 -6.75 -7.80 18.53
C ASP A 248 -7.46 -6.83 17.58
N LEU A 249 -6.71 -5.96 16.90
CA LEU A 249 -7.24 -5.01 15.93
C LEU A 249 -6.65 -5.23 14.55
N LEU A 250 -7.49 -5.02 13.54
CA LEU A 250 -7.11 -4.95 12.15
C LEU A 250 -7.35 -3.54 11.64
N LEU A 251 -6.48 -3.04 10.78
CA LEU A 251 -6.62 -1.74 10.11
C LEU A 251 -6.72 -1.98 8.61
N SER A 252 -7.65 -1.32 7.93
CA SER A 252 -7.74 -1.32 6.48
C SER A 252 -7.84 0.10 5.94
N GLY A 253 -7.24 0.34 4.77
CA GLY A 253 -7.38 1.55 3.96
C GLY A 253 -7.99 1.20 2.60
N SER A 254 -8.89 2.05 2.10
CA SER A 254 -9.70 1.77 0.91
C SER A 254 -9.76 2.94 -0.06
N VAL A 255 -10.14 2.62 -1.30
CA VAL A 255 -10.51 3.60 -2.33
C VAL A 255 -11.66 4.51 -1.91
N ASP A 256 -12.49 4.07 -0.96
CA ASP A 256 -13.59 4.88 -0.42
C ASP A 256 -13.14 6.06 0.45
N LYS A 257 -11.81 6.32 0.49
CA LYS A 257 -11.16 7.44 1.19
C LYS A 257 -11.09 7.27 2.70
N THR A 258 -11.49 6.10 3.20
CA THR A 258 -11.57 5.85 4.63
C THR A 258 -10.50 4.86 5.07
N ALA A 259 -10.13 4.96 6.33
CA ALA A 259 -9.48 3.89 7.05
C ALA A 259 -10.42 3.34 8.12
N ILE A 260 -10.48 2.02 8.27
CA ILE A 260 -11.36 1.36 9.24
C ILE A 260 -10.51 0.50 10.18
N VAL A 261 -10.75 0.67 11.47
CA VAL A 261 -10.23 -0.21 12.51
C VAL A 261 -11.31 -1.22 12.86
N TRP A 262 -10.97 -2.50 12.80
CA TRP A 262 -11.84 -3.62 13.11
C TRP A 262 -11.43 -4.27 14.42
N ASP A 263 -12.42 -4.66 15.21
CA ASP A 263 -12.22 -5.52 16.36
C ASP A 263 -12.41 -6.97 15.95
N VAL A 264 -11.33 -7.74 16.02
CA VAL A 264 -11.32 -9.13 15.56
C VAL A 264 -12.08 -10.04 16.52
N THR A 265 -12.15 -9.66 17.81
CA THR A 265 -12.83 -10.46 18.83
C THR A 265 -14.35 -10.40 18.67
N THR A 266 -14.88 -9.23 18.31
CA THR A 266 -16.31 -9.04 18.07
C THR A 266 -16.70 -9.26 16.61
N ALA A 267 -15.71 -9.38 15.71
CA ALA A 267 -15.91 -9.45 14.25
C ALA A 267 -16.70 -8.25 13.68
N ASP A 268 -16.50 -7.06 14.26
CA ASP A 268 -17.18 -5.82 13.84
C ASP A 268 -16.19 -4.66 13.71
N TRP A 269 -16.59 -3.60 13.01
CA TRP A 269 -15.80 -2.38 12.91
C TRP A 269 -15.88 -1.59 14.22
N LYS A 270 -14.74 -1.11 14.69
CA LYS A 270 -14.60 -0.32 15.92
C LYS A 270 -14.72 1.17 15.64
N GLN A 271 -14.07 1.64 14.59
CA GLN A 271 -14.06 3.05 14.21
C GLN A 271 -13.69 3.23 12.74
N GLN A 272 -14.30 4.22 12.11
CA GLN A 272 -14.04 4.65 10.73
C GLN A 272 -13.45 6.06 10.74
N PHE A 273 -12.41 6.27 9.95
CA PHE A 273 -11.63 7.50 9.87
C PHE A 273 -11.76 8.07 8.45
N GLU A 274 -12.49 9.17 8.33
CA GLU A 274 -12.84 9.83 7.06
C GLU A 274 -12.13 11.18 6.97
N PHE A 275 -10.80 11.17 7.03
CA PHE A 275 -10.00 12.40 6.99
C PHE A 275 -9.47 12.73 5.59
N HIS A 276 -9.25 11.71 4.76
CA HIS A 276 -8.75 11.90 3.41
C HIS A 276 -9.84 12.37 2.46
N THR A 277 -9.43 13.18 1.48
CA THR A 277 -10.31 13.70 0.42
C THR A 277 -10.29 12.83 -0.84
N ALA A 278 -9.35 11.90 -0.90
CA ALA A 278 -9.11 10.98 -2.00
C ALA A 278 -8.73 9.57 -1.46
N PRO A 279 -8.65 8.52 -2.30
CA PRO A 279 -8.35 7.14 -1.89
C PRO A 279 -7.22 6.99 -0.85
N THR A 280 -7.43 6.14 0.17
CA THR A 280 -6.42 5.79 1.17
C THR A 280 -5.59 4.62 0.62
N LEU A 281 -4.31 4.86 0.30
CA LEU A 281 -3.46 3.90 -0.40
C LEU A 281 -2.74 2.94 0.55
N ASP A 282 -2.20 3.45 1.66
CA ASP A 282 -1.50 2.62 2.64
C ASP A 282 -1.82 3.03 4.07
N VAL A 283 -1.68 2.06 4.97
CA VAL A 283 -1.92 2.19 6.40
C VAL A 283 -0.84 1.45 7.16
N ASP A 284 -0.39 2.02 8.28
CA ASP A 284 0.63 1.36 9.10
C ASP A 284 0.50 1.66 10.59
N TRP A 285 0.60 0.62 11.42
CA TRP A 285 0.48 0.74 12.86
C TRP A 285 1.77 1.25 13.47
N ARG A 286 1.68 2.37 14.20
CA ARG A 286 2.76 2.87 15.06
C ARG A 286 2.88 2.02 16.33
N ASN A 287 1.73 1.70 16.91
CA ASN A 287 1.57 0.88 18.10
C ASN A 287 0.17 0.23 18.10
N ASN A 288 -0.28 -0.33 19.22
CA ASN A 288 -1.55 -1.07 19.27
C ASN A 288 -2.81 -0.21 19.08
N VAL A 289 -2.71 1.13 19.19
CA VAL A 289 -3.87 2.04 19.15
C VAL A 289 -3.67 3.25 18.25
N SER A 290 -2.46 3.51 17.78
CA SER A 290 -2.13 4.62 16.90
C SER A 290 -1.47 4.13 15.62
N PHE A 291 -1.84 4.76 14.51
CA PHE A 291 -1.45 4.37 13.16
C PHE A 291 -1.34 5.61 12.28
N ALA A 292 -0.73 5.44 11.10
CA ALA A 292 -0.74 6.44 10.06
C ALA A 292 -1.51 5.94 8.83
N THR A 293 -2.07 6.87 8.08
CA THR A 293 -2.74 6.65 6.79
C THR A 293 -2.14 7.59 5.75
N CYS A 294 -2.01 7.15 4.52
CA CYS A 294 -1.58 7.99 3.41
C CYS A 294 -2.50 7.84 2.20
N SER A 295 -2.52 8.86 1.35
CA SER A 295 -3.51 8.98 0.29
C SER A 295 -2.97 9.63 -0.97
N THR A 296 -3.75 9.46 -2.03
CA THR A 296 -3.67 10.21 -3.28
C THR A 296 -3.85 11.72 -3.09
N ASP A 297 -4.45 12.18 -1.98
CA ASP A 297 -4.56 13.61 -1.65
C ASP A 297 -3.25 14.27 -1.18
N SER A 298 -2.12 13.57 -1.29
CA SER A 298 -0.78 14.02 -0.87
C SER A 298 -0.62 14.23 0.64
N MET A 299 -1.61 13.84 1.45
CA MET A 299 -1.58 13.98 2.90
C MET A 299 -1.27 12.66 3.60
N ILE A 300 -0.72 12.78 4.81
CA ILE A 300 -0.57 11.67 5.74
C ILE A 300 -1.20 12.08 7.06
N TYR A 301 -2.11 11.25 7.59
CA TYR A 301 -2.73 11.48 8.89
C TYR A 301 -2.24 10.46 9.90
N VAL A 302 -1.87 10.93 11.09
CA VAL A 302 -1.61 10.08 12.25
C VAL A 302 -2.86 10.05 13.11
N CYS A 303 -3.41 8.88 13.29
CA CYS A 303 -4.70 8.65 13.94
C CYS A 303 -4.51 7.83 15.22
N LYS A 304 -5.51 7.88 16.10
CA LYS A 304 -5.59 7.03 17.29
C LYS A 304 -7.02 6.57 17.51
N VAL A 305 -7.15 5.29 17.84
CA VAL A 305 -8.44 4.66 18.17
C VAL A 305 -9.07 5.37 19.38
N GLY A 306 -10.31 5.80 19.22
CA GLY A 306 -11.08 6.58 20.19
C GLY A 306 -11.07 8.08 19.94
N GLU A 307 -10.18 8.60 19.08
CA GLU A 307 -10.11 10.03 18.75
C GLU A 307 -10.84 10.29 17.42
N ASN A 308 -11.63 11.36 17.36
CA ASN A 308 -12.38 11.76 16.15
C ASN A 308 -11.64 12.80 15.30
N ARG A 309 -10.40 13.14 15.66
CA ARG A 309 -9.53 14.04 14.91
C ARG A 309 -8.16 13.39 14.76
N PRO A 310 -7.42 13.69 13.67
CA PRO A 310 -6.05 13.23 13.56
C PRO A 310 -5.22 13.82 14.72
N ILE A 311 -4.34 13.00 15.29
CA ILE A 311 -3.33 13.45 16.26
C ILE A 311 -2.37 14.42 15.58
N ARG A 312 -2.03 14.12 14.32
CA ARG A 312 -1.09 14.89 13.52
C ARG A 312 -1.43 14.77 12.04
N THR A 313 -1.11 15.81 11.30
CA THR A 313 -1.21 15.88 9.85
C THR A 313 0.17 16.21 9.31
N PHE A 314 0.69 15.36 8.44
CA PHE A 314 1.92 15.64 7.71
C PHE A 314 1.56 16.04 6.29
N ALA A 315 1.96 17.26 5.93
CA ALA A 315 1.79 17.84 4.62
C ALA A 315 3.17 18.22 4.08
N GLY A 316 3.43 17.91 2.81
CA GLY A 316 4.71 18.26 2.17
C GLY A 316 5.00 17.52 0.87
N HIS A 317 4.37 16.36 0.64
CA HIS A 317 4.39 15.72 -0.67
C HIS A 317 3.63 16.54 -1.71
N GLN A 318 4.07 16.44 -2.97
CA GLN A 318 3.48 17.13 -4.12
C GLN A 318 2.79 16.16 -5.10
N GLY A 319 2.58 14.92 -4.67
CA GLY A 319 1.90 13.88 -5.43
C GLY A 319 1.35 12.81 -4.50
N GLU A 320 0.77 11.76 -5.09
CA GLU A 320 0.18 10.65 -4.35
C GLU A 320 1.19 10.02 -3.41
N VAL A 321 0.78 9.70 -2.17
CA VAL A 321 1.65 9.03 -1.21
C VAL A 321 1.37 7.54 -1.25
N ASN A 322 2.29 6.80 -1.85
CA ASN A 322 2.09 5.40 -2.22
C ASN A 322 2.23 4.43 -1.04
N ALA A 323 3.20 4.68 -0.16
CA ALA A 323 3.43 3.82 0.99
C ALA A 323 3.99 4.60 2.17
N ILE A 324 3.67 4.12 3.37
CA ILE A 324 4.14 4.65 4.64
C ILE A 324 4.58 3.52 5.57
N LYS A 325 5.69 3.69 6.29
CA LYS A 325 6.16 2.72 7.28
C LYS A 325 6.76 3.39 8.50
N TRP A 326 6.24 3.05 9.68
CA TRP A 326 6.86 3.38 10.94
C TRP A 326 8.15 2.60 11.11
N ASP A 327 9.15 3.24 11.70
CA ASP A 327 10.35 2.55 12.13
C ASP A 327 10.02 1.58 13.29
N PRO A 328 10.90 0.62 13.62
CA PRO A 328 10.64 -0.35 14.67
C PRO A 328 10.31 0.26 16.05
N THR A 329 10.85 1.45 16.35
CA THR A 329 10.61 2.16 17.61
C THR A 329 9.28 2.94 17.60
N GLY A 330 8.74 3.24 16.42
CA GLY A 330 7.57 4.10 16.24
C GLY A 330 7.86 5.58 16.53
N SER A 331 9.11 6.03 16.39
CA SER A 331 9.49 7.44 16.52
C SER A 331 9.48 8.16 15.17
N LEU A 332 9.87 7.46 14.10
CA LEU A 332 9.99 7.98 12.75
C LEU A 332 9.00 7.30 11.82
N LEU A 333 8.40 8.10 10.93
CA LEU A 333 7.58 7.62 9.83
C LEU A 333 8.33 7.88 8.53
N ALA A 334 8.48 6.87 7.69
CA ALA A 334 8.92 7.04 6.31
C ALA A 334 7.71 7.05 5.38
N SER A 335 7.74 7.92 4.38
CA SER A 335 6.77 7.96 3.29
C SER A 335 7.47 8.04 1.95
N CYS A 336 6.79 7.58 0.90
CA CYS A 336 7.26 7.68 -0.47
C CYS A 336 6.10 8.07 -1.41
N SER A 337 6.41 8.75 -2.50
CA SER A 337 5.41 9.42 -3.34
C SER A 337 5.77 9.44 -4.81
N ASP A 338 4.76 9.68 -5.64
CA ASP A 338 4.87 9.99 -7.06
C ASP A 338 5.67 11.27 -7.34
N ASP A 339 5.84 12.14 -6.34
CA ASP A 339 6.73 13.31 -6.44
C ASP A 339 8.23 12.97 -6.50
N SER A 340 8.56 11.67 -6.60
CA SER A 340 9.92 11.12 -6.66
C SER A 340 10.73 11.37 -5.39
N THR A 341 10.06 11.69 -4.27
CA THR A 341 10.72 11.89 -2.97
C THR A 341 10.30 10.85 -1.95
N ALA A 342 11.24 10.48 -1.09
CA ALA A 342 10.95 9.82 0.18
C ALA A 342 11.16 10.82 1.31
N LYS A 343 10.22 10.90 2.24
CA LYS A 343 10.28 11.84 3.37
C LYS A 343 10.28 11.09 4.69
N ILE A 344 11.00 11.65 5.67
CA ILE A 344 11.02 11.14 7.04
C ILE A 344 10.35 12.16 7.95
N TRP A 345 9.44 11.69 8.79
CA TRP A 345 8.63 12.52 9.68
C TRP A 345 8.87 12.10 11.12
N THR A 346 8.71 13.04 12.03
CA THR A 346 8.67 12.80 13.48
C THR A 346 7.41 13.43 14.06
N MET A 347 6.98 12.95 15.21
CA MET A 347 5.83 13.51 15.93
C MET A 347 6.16 14.82 16.66
N GLU A 348 7.42 15.22 16.70
CA GLU A 348 7.91 16.39 17.43
C GLU A 348 7.80 17.71 16.66
N GLN A 349 7.73 17.64 15.32
CA GLN A 349 7.65 18.82 14.45
C GLN A 349 6.65 18.60 13.30
N ASP A 350 6.22 19.69 12.67
CA ASP A 350 5.19 19.65 11.62
C ASP A 350 5.76 19.39 10.22
N SER A 351 7.04 19.73 10.00
CA SER A 351 7.74 19.47 8.74
C SER A 351 8.46 18.12 8.74
N TYR A 352 8.76 17.60 7.55
CA TYR A 352 9.67 16.47 7.43
C TYR A 352 11.05 16.79 8.03
N VAL A 353 11.69 15.78 8.58
CA VAL A 353 13.07 15.80 9.09
C VAL A 353 14.05 15.64 7.94
N LEU A 354 13.74 14.75 6.99
CA LEU A 354 14.57 14.45 5.83
C LEU A 354 13.72 14.46 4.56
N ASP A 355 14.28 14.99 3.48
CA ASP A 355 13.73 14.98 2.14
C ASP A 355 14.74 14.35 1.18
N LEU A 356 14.39 13.17 0.69
CA LEU A 356 15.32 12.26 0.01
C LEU A 356 14.95 12.22 -1.46
N LYS A 357 15.79 12.84 -2.31
CA LYS A 357 15.52 13.09 -3.74
C LYS A 357 16.48 12.37 -4.67
N GLU A 358 16.69 11.08 -4.42
CA GLU A 358 17.63 10.28 -5.21
C GLU A 358 16.96 9.59 -6.40
N HIS A 359 15.66 9.32 -6.32
CA HIS A 359 14.90 8.73 -7.40
C HIS A 359 14.49 9.79 -8.42
N THR A 360 14.47 9.41 -9.69
CA THR A 360 14.06 10.28 -10.82
C THR A 360 12.64 10.01 -11.29
N LYS A 361 11.96 9.06 -10.63
CA LYS A 361 10.61 8.57 -10.92
C LYS A 361 9.86 8.31 -9.62
N GLU A 362 8.59 8.01 -9.78
CA GLU A 362 7.65 7.64 -8.73
C GLU A 362 8.21 6.54 -7.81
N ILE A 363 8.08 6.71 -6.50
CA ILE A 363 8.52 5.72 -5.51
C ILE A 363 7.30 4.99 -4.96
N TYR A 364 7.24 3.67 -5.18
CA TYR A 364 6.06 2.86 -4.84
C TYR A 364 6.14 2.14 -3.49
N THR A 365 7.34 1.96 -2.94
CA THR A 365 7.52 1.21 -1.69
C THR A 365 8.65 1.77 -0.85
N VAL A 366 8.52 1.64 0.46
CA VAL A 366 9.56 2.00 1.42
C VAL A 366 9.60 0.98 2.55
N ARG A 367 10.78 0.67 3.08
CA ARG A 367 10.92 -0.28 4.20
C ARG A 367 12.12 0.03 5.08
N TRP A 368 11.90 0.04 6.38
CA TRP A 368 12.97 0.06 7.37
C TRP A 368 13.62 -1.31 7.49
N SER A 369 14.94 -1.34 7.69
CA SER A 369 15.62 -2.56 8.10
C SER A 369 15.15 -2.99 9.50
N PRO A 370 15.09 -4.31 9.79
CA PRO A 370 14.73 -4.83 11.10
C PRO A 370 15.94 -4.77 12.07
N THR A 371 16.53 -3.59 12.20
CA THR A 371 17.71 -3.28 12.99
C THR A 371 17.49 -2.06 13.87
N GLY A 372 18.38 -1.84 14.84
CA GLY A 372 18.29 -0.74 15.78
C GLY A 372 17.43 -1.07 17.01
N PRO A 373 17.28 -0.09 17.93
CA PRO A 373 16.62 -0.30 19.22
C PRO A 373 15.23 -0.92 19.08
N GLY A 374 14.90 -1.89 19.94
CA GLY A 374 13.60 -2.59 19.90
C GLY A 374 13.47 -3.69 18.84
N THR A 375 14.55 -4.02 18.13
CA THR A 375 14.61 -5.17 17.20
C THR A 375 15.48 -6.30 17.74
N ASN A 376 15.47 -7.45 17.07
CA ASN A 376 16.41 -8.56 17.34
C ASN A 376 17.87 -8.21 17.03
N ASN A 377 18.13 -7.05 16.38
CA ASN A 377 19.46 -6.60 15.97
C ASN A 377 19.75 -5.18 16.50
N PRO A 378 19.79 -4.97 17.83
CA PRO A 378 19.75 -3.64 18.43
C PRO A 378 20.96 -2.76 18.11
N ASN A 379 22.13 -3.38 17.88
CA ASN A 379 23.40 -2.67 17.65
C ASN A 379 23.70 -2.44 16.16
N ARG A 380 22.84 -2.90 15.24
CA ARG A 380 23.02 -2.67 13.81
C ARG A 380 22.38 -1.34 13.40
N GLN A 381 23.03 -0.64 12.48
CA GLN A 381 22.52 0.63 11.95
C GLN A 381 21.12 0.45 11.35
N LEU A 382 20.23 1.39 11.65
CA LEU A 382 18.92 1.49 11.02
C LEU A 382 19.09 2.04 9.60
N LEU A 383 18.58 1.30 8.62
CA LEU A 383 18.65 1.62 7.21
C LEU A 383 17.23 1.76 6.64
N LEU A 384 17.08 2.58 5.62
CA LEU A 384 15.84 2.76 4.89
C LEU A 384 16.04 2.34 3.44
N ALA A 385 15.33 1.30 3.00
CA ALA A 385 15.18 0.97 1.59
C ALA A 385 14.05 1.81 1.01
N ARG A 386 14.30 2.48 -0.10
CA ARG A 386 13.41 3.44 -0.74
C ARG A 386 13.57 3.39 -2.24
#